data_AF-A0A538PRX8-F1
#
_entry.id   AF-A0A538PRX8-F1
#
_cell.length_a   1.000
_cell.length_b   1.000
_cell.length_c   1.000
_cell.angle_alpha   90.00
_cell.angle_beta   90.00
_cell.angle_gamma   90.00
#
_symmetry.space_group_name_H-M   'P 1'
#
loop_
_entity.id
_entity.type
_entity.pdbx_description
1 polymer ?
#
loop_
_entity_poly.entity_id
_entity_poly.type
_entity_poly.pdbx_seq_one_letter_code
_entity_poly.pdbx_strand_id
1 'polypeptide(L)'
;LSVKPQILDKVMREVGADLRPGTLVVSIAAGVGTEAIEAAVAEGVRVVRAMPNTPALVGAGATAISPGKHASDADLATAKAMFDAVGISVVLDEHHLDAVTGLSGSGPAYIFLILEALSDAGVKVGLSRRNAQLLAAQTVLGSAKMLLETDEHVGRLKDMVTSR
;
A
#
# COMPACT_ATOMS: atom_id res chain seq x y z
N LEU A 1 5.41 -6.06 -12.89
CA LEU A 1 4.34 -5.48 -13.73
C LEU A 1 3.76 -4.26 -13.03
N SER A 2 3.92 -3.07 -13.62
CA SER A 2 3.52 -1.77 -13.04
C SER A 2 2.75 -0.89 -14.04
N VAL A 3 2.09 -1.52 -15.00
CA VAL A 3 1.28 -0.85 -16.01
C VAL A 3 -0.16 -0.67 -15.53
N LYS A 4 -0.89 0.21 -16.20
CA LYS A 4 -2.34 0.35 -15.98
C LYS A 4 -3.04 -1.01 -16.21
N PRO A 5 -4.01 -1.41 -15.36
CA PRO A 5 -4.70 -2.69 -15.50
C PRO A 5 -5.31 -2.90 -16.90
N GLN A 6 -5.81 -1.84 -17.52
CA GLN A 6 -6.47 -1.88 -18.83
C GLN A 6 -5.53 -2.29 -19.98
N ILE A 7 -4.22 -2.19 -19.80
CA ILE A 7 -3.23 -2.57 -20.83
C ILE A 7 -2.44 -3.82 -20.45
N LEU A 8 -2.72 -4.42 -19.29
CA LEU A 8 -1.94 -5.55 -18.80
C LEU A 8 -2.04 -6.75 -19.75
N ASP A 9 -3.23 -7.08 -20.24
CA ASP A 9 -3.44 -8.17 -21.20
C ASP A 9 -2.67 -7.97 -22.51
N LYS A 10 -2.50 -6.72 -22.94
CA LYS A 10 -1.68 -6.40 -24.11
C LYS A 10 -0.21 -6.67 -23.80
N VAL A 11 0.29 -6.17 -22.67
CA VAL A 11 1.68 -6.37 -22.25
C VAL A 11 1.98 -7.86 -22.07
N MET A 12 1.10 -8.61 -21.42
CA MET A 12 1.29 -10.05 -21.20
C MET A 12 1.32 -10.84 -22.50
N ARG A 13 0.56 -10.44 -23.53
CA ARG A 13 0.68 -11.06 -24.86
C ARG A 13 2.02 -10.77 -25.55
N GLU A 14 2.63 -9.62 -25.27
CA GLU A 14 3.92 -9.24 -25.85
C GLU A 14 5.10 -9.93 -25.14
N VAL A 15 5.04 -10.09 -23.81
CA VAL A 15 6.20 -10.56 -23.01
C VAL A 15 5.99 -11.91 -22.32
N GLY A 16 4.75 -12.39 -22.20
CA GLY A 16 4.42 -13.56 -21.38
C GLY A 16 5.09 -14.86 -21.83
N ALA A 17 5.24 -15.05 -23.14
CA ALA A 17 5.93 -16.20 -23.73
C ALA A 17 7.45 -16.19 -23.49
N ASP A 18 8.04 -15.01 -23.23
CA ASP A 18 9.47 -14.86 -22.96
C ASP A 18 9.83 -15.11 -21.49
N LEU A 19 8.83 -15.13 -20.59
CA LEU A 19 9.02 -15.41 -19.18
C LEU A 19 9.27 -16.91 -18.95
N ARG A 20 10.51 -17.22 -18.58
CA ARG A 20 10.96 -18.61 -18.35
C ARG A 20 10.45 -19.14 -17.00
N PRO A 21 10.23 -20.47 -16.86
CA PRO A 21 9.96 -21.09 -15.56
C PRO A 21 11.01 -20.68 -14.52
N GLY A 22 10.57 -20.44 -13.29
CA GLY A 22 11.41 -19.91 -12.21
C GLY A 22 11.54 -18.39 -12.19
N THR A 23 11.08 -17.65 -13.20
CA THR A 23 11.01 -16.19 -13.14
C THR A 23 10.00 -15.76 -12.05
N LEU A 24 10.38 -14.81 -11.21
CA LEU A 24 9.48 -14.18 -10.24
C LEU A 24 8.87 -12.91 -10.84
N VAL A 25 7.56 -12.91 -11.02
CA VAL A 25 6.77 -11.78 -11.47
C VAL A 25 6.08 -11.14 -10.28
N VAL A 26 6.48 -9.91 -9.93
CA VAL A 26 5.77 -9.10 -8.95
C VAL A 26 4.84 -8.12 -9.68
N SER A 27 3.54 -8.16 -9.39
CA SER A 27 2.54 -7.30 -10.04
C SER A 27 1.90 -6.34 -9.06
N ILE A 28 1.85 -5.05 -9.41
CA ILE A 28 1.12 -4.00 -8.67
C ILE A 28 -0.12 -3.51 -9.43
N ALA A 29 -0.54 -4.24 -10.47
CA ALA A 29 -1.71 -3.89 -11.27
C ALA A 29 -2.99 -4.10 -10.44
N ALA A 30 -3.68 -3.00 -10.11
CA ALA A 30 -4.91 -3.05 -9.34
C ALA A 30 -6.01 -3.85 -10.06
N GLY A 31 -6.75 -4.68 -9.31
CA GLY A 31 -7.89 -5.44 -9.82
C GLY A 31 -7.56 -6.59 -10.77
N VAL A 32 -6.28 -6.92 -10.99
CA VAL A 32 -5.89 -8.13 -11.74
C VAL A 32 -5.36 -9.18 -10.78
N GLY A 33 -6.04 -10.33 -10.75
CA GLY A 33 -5.67 -11.45 -9.89
C GLY A 33 -4.43 -12.21 -10.35
N THR A 34 -3.84 -12.97 -9.43
CA THR A 34 -2.69 -13.86 -9.74
C THR A 34 -3.04 -14.86 -10.83
N GLU A 35 -4.22 -15.47 -10.77
CA GLU A 35 -4.73 -16.43 -11.75
C GLU A 35 -4.73 -15.87 -13.19
N ALA A 36 -5.14 -14.61 -13.38
CA ALA A 36 -5.17 -13.97 -14.69
C ALA A 36 -3.76 -13.76 -15.26
N ILE A 37 -2.78 -13.46 -14.40
CA ILE A 37 -1.37 -13.31 -14.80
C ILE A 37 -0.77 -14.69 -15.10
N GLU A 38 -1.05 -15.69 -14.26
CA GLU A 38 -0.58 -17.07 -14.41
C GLU A 38 -1.12 -17.72 -15.69
N ALA A 39 -2.36 -17.40 -16.08
CA ALA A 39 -2.95 -17.87 -17.34
C ALA A 39 -2.24 -17.32 -18.60
N ALA A 40 -1.46 -16.24 -18.46
CA ALA A 40 -0.79 -15.57 -19.58
C ALA A 40 0.72 -15.85 -19.65
N VAL A 41 1.25 -16.75 -18.81
CA VAL A 41 2.68 -17.09 -18.73
C VAL A 41 2.89 -18.60 -18.78
N ALA A 42 4.13 -19.03 -19.00
CA ALA A 42 4.49 -20.44 -18.95
C ALA A 42 4.32 -21.01 -17.52
N GLU A 43 3.97 -22.30 -17.43
CA GLU A 43 3.90 -23.02 -16.16
C GLU A 43 5.24 -22.94 -15.39
N GLY A 44 5.16 -22.76 -14.07
CA GLY A 44 6.34 -22.61 -13.21
C GLY A 44 6.90 -21.18 -13.15
N VAL A 45 6.32 -20.22 -13.87
CA VAL A 45 6.50 -18.79 -13.54
C VAL A 45 5.82 -18.52 -12.20
N ARG A 46 6.53 -17.79 -11.32
CA ARG A 46 6.13 -17.55 -9.94
C ARG A 46 5.53 -16.15 -9.87
N VAL A 47 4.32 -16.00 -9.37
CA VAL A 47 3.64 -14.70 -9.34
C VAL A 47 3.42 -14.26 -7.90
N VAL A 48 3.73 -13.00 -7.59
CA VAL A 48 3.31 -12.33 -6.36
C VAL A 48 2.52 -11.10 -6.74
N ARG A 49 1.27 -11.02 -6.27
CA ARG A 49 0.45 -9.82 -6.38
C ARG A 49 0.74 -8.93 -5.19
N ALA A 50 0.87 -7.64 -5.44
CA ALA A 50 1.10 -6.62 -4.43
C ALA A 50 0.12 -5.46 -4.63
N MET A 51 -0.34 -4.89 -3.53
CA MET A 51 -1.20 -3.71 -3.52
C MET A 51 -0.54 -2.61 -2.69
N PRO A 52 0.41 -1.86 -3.26
CA PRO A 52 1.02 -0.72 -2.60
C PRO A 52 0.11 0.50 -2.64
N ASN A 53 0.54 1.59 -2.01
CA ASN A 53 -0.13 2.89 -2.07
C ASN A 53 0.85 4.04 -2.34
N THR A 54 0.30 5.21 -2.67
CA THR A 54 1.08 6.40 -3.09
C THR A 54 2.15 6.87 -2.08
N PRO A 55 1.94 6.77 -0.74
CA PRO A 55 2.98 7.09 0.25
C PRO A 55 4.31 6.33 0.12
N ALA A 56 4.37 5.25 -0.67
CA ALA A 56 5.64 4.59 -1.01
C ALA A 56 6.65 5.55 -1.66
N LEU A 57 6.20 6.61 -2.35
CA LEU A 57 7.06 7.64 -2.96
C LEU A 57 7.90 8.42 -1.94
N VAL A 58 7.51 8.40 -0.67
CA VAL A 58 8.23 9.06 0.44
C VAL A 58 8.71 8.06 1.49
N GLY A 59 8.78 6.77 1.15
CA GLY A 59 9.25 5.72 2.05
C GLY A 59 8.27 5.36 3.17
N ALA A 60 7.01 5.79 3.09
CA ALA A 60 5.98 5.54 4.09
C ALA A 60 4.80 4.73 3.52
N GLY A 61 5.08 3.85 2.56
CA GLY A 61 4.09 3.01 1.91
C GLY A 61 3.48 1.97 2.84
N ALA A 62 2.26 1.54 2.54
CA ALA A 62 1.63 0.36 3.11
C ALA A 62 1.25 -0.57 1.96
N THR A 63 1.86 -1.77 1.93
CA THR A 63 1.67 -2.74 0.85
C THR A 63 1.15 -4.06 1.39
N ALA A 64 0.05 -4.56 0.83
CA ALA A 64 -0.28 -5.98 1.02
C ALA A 64 0.31 -6.81 -0.12
N ILE A 65 0.86 -7.98 0.19
CA ILE A 65 1.36 -8.94 -0.80
C ILE A 65 0.65 -10.28 -0.65
N SER A 66 0.45 -10.98 -1.76
CA SER A 66 -0.18 -12.29 -1.80
C SER A 66 0.49 -13.21 -2.83
N PRO A 67 0.75 -14.48 -2.49
CA PRO A 67 1.37 -15.42 -3.41
C PRO A 67 0.38 -15.91 -4.46
N GLY A 68 0.86 -16.12 -5.68
CA GLY A 68 0.21 -16.96 -6.67
C GLY A 68 0.49 -18.46 -6.42
N LYS A 69 -0.06 -19.32 -7.28
CA LYS A 69 -0.02 -20.78 -7.14
C LYS A 69 1.39 -21.35 -7.06
N HIS A 70 2.34 -20.77 -7.78
CA HIS A 70 3.71 -21.27 -7.89
C HIS A 70 4.73 -20.48 -7.04
N ALA A 71 4.30 -19.46 -6.30
CA ALA A 71 5.20 -18.68 -5.46
C ALA A 71 5.55 -19.42 -4.16
N SER A 72 6.84 -19.43 -3.81
CA SER A 72 7.34 -19.99 -2.56
C SER A 72 7.42 -18.95 -1.45
N ASP A 73 7.64 -19.39 -0.21
CA ASP A 73 7.89 -18.48 0.91
C ASP A 73 9.14 -17.59 0.69
N ALA A 74 10.15 -18.11 -0.03
CA ALA A 74 11.33 -17.33 -0.41
C ALA A 74 11.00 -16.21 -1.42
N ASP A 75 10.01 -16.44 -2.28
CA ASP A 75 9.52 -15.42 -3.22
C ASP A 75 8.73 -14.33 -2.51
N LEU A 76 7.87 -14.73 -1.55
CA LEU A 76 7.20 -13.79 -0.68
C LEU A 76 8.19 -12.98 0.13
N ALA A 77 9.22 -13.59 0.71
CA ALA A 77 10.27 -12.87 1.43
C ALA A 77 11.01 -11.87 0.54
N THR A 78 11.28 -12.25 -0.71
CA THR A 78 11.90 -11.35 -1.71
C THR A 78 10.98 -10.16 -2.02
N ALA A 79 9.71 -10.41 -2.33
CA ALA A 79 8.74 -9.35 -2.59
C ALA A 79 8.54 -8.45 -1.37
N LYS A 80 8.47 -9.04 -0.17
CA LYS A 80 8.37 -8.33 1.10
C LYS A 80 9.54 -7.37 1.29
N ALA A 81 10.78 -7.83 1.08
CA ALA A 81 11.96 -7.00 1.18
C ALA A 81 11.95 -5.81 0.20
N MET A 82 11.42 -6.00 -1.02
CA MET A 82 11.27 -4.93 -1.99
C MET A 82 10.33 -3.81 -1.49
N PHE A 83 9.19 -4.17 -0.88
CA PHE A 83 8.21 -3.20 -0.42
C PHE A 83 8.53 -2.61 0.96
N ASP A 84 9.19 -3.37 1.82
CA ASP A 84 9.70 -2.87 3.11
C ASP A 84 10.80 -1.82 2.91
N ALA A 85 11.49 -1.81 1.77
CA ALA A 85 12.45 -0.75 1.42
C ALA A 85 11.78 0.63 1.22
N VAL A 86 10.46 0.68 1.02
CA VAL A 86 9.69 1.92 0.77
C VAL A 86 8.49 2.07 1.71
N GLY A 87 8.47 1.35 2.83
CA GLY A 87 7.41 1.42 3.83
C GLY A 87 7.27 0.14 4.62
N ILE A 88 6.04 -0.29 4.85
CA ILE A 88 5.71 -1.58 5.48
C ILE A 88 4.97 -2.47 4.50
N SER A 89 5.18 -3.78 4.64
CA SER A 89 4.38 -4.77 3.93
C SER A 89 3.85 -5.89 4.83
N VAL A 90 2.66 -6.37 4.48
CA VAL A 90 1.97 -7.48 5.15
C VAL A 90 1.61 -8.56 4.13
N VAL A 91 1.68 -9.82 4.54
CA VAL A 91 1.24 -10.96 3.72
C VAL A 91 -0.22 -11.24 4.03
N LEU A 92 -1.06 -11.32 3.00
CA LEU A 92 -2.49 -11.60 3.11
C LEU A 92 -2.94 -12.56 2.03
N ASP A 93 -4.07 -13.21 2.26
CA ASP A 93 -4.78 -13.95 1.22
C ASP A 93 -5.26 -12.99 0.12
N GLU A 94 -5.26 -13.47 -1.14
CA GLU A 94 -5.48 -12.59 -2.29
C GLU A 94 -6.86 -11.91 -2.26
N HIS A 95 -7.88 -12.61 -1.76
CA HIS A 95 -9.24 -12.11 -1.65
C HIS A 95 -9.38 -10.91 -0.69
N HIS A 96 -8.38 -10.63 0.15
CA HIS A 96 -8.36 -9.43 0.98
C HIS A 96 -7.83 -8.18 0.25
N LEU A 97 -7.17 -8.32 -0.91
CA LEU A 97 -6.52 -7.19 -1.59
C LEU A 97 -7.51 -6.13 -2.09
N ASP A 98 -8.76 -6.50 -2.36
CA ASP A 98 -9.82 -5.53 -2.69
C ASP A 98 -10.20 -4.68 -1.47
N ALA A 99 -10.26 -5.28 -0.28
CA ALA A 99 -10.46 -4.54 0.97
C ALA A 99 -9.26 -3.63 1.29
N VAL A 100 -8.03 -4.11 1.05
CA VAL A 100 -6.80 -3.30 1.17
C VAL A 100 -6.86 -2.09 0.24
N THR A 101 -7.37 -2.24 -0.97
CA THR A 101 -7.57 -1.14 -1.92
C THR A 101 -8.47 -0.04 -1.36
N GLY A 102 -9.59 -0.42 -0.74
CA GLY A 102 -10.49 0.54 -0.08
C GLY A 102 -9.90 1.20 1.16
N LEU A 103 -9.06 0.47 1.91
CA LEU A 103 -8.44 0.90 3.15
C LEU A 103 -7.16 1.71 2.93
N SER A 104 -6.06 1.08 2.52
CA SER A 104 -4.73 1.69 2.42
C SER A 104 -4.42 2.22 1.02
N GLY A 105 -5.02 1.64 -0.04
CA GLY A 105 -4.87 2.14 -1.40
C GLY A 105 -5.52 3.52 -1.57
N SER A 106 -6.79 3.62 -1.19
CA SER A 106 -7.59 4.86 -1.22
C SER A 106 -7.42 5.72 0.04
N GLY A 107 -6.93 5.12 1.14
CA GLY A 107 -6.71 5.75 2.45
C GLY A 107 -6.03 7.12 2.43
N PRO A 108 -4.97 7.35 1.63
CA PRO A 108 -4.32 8.65 1.53
C PRO A 108 -5.28 9.78 1.18
N ALA A 109 -6.30 9.54 0.35
CA ALA A 109 -7.30 10.55 0.00
C ALA A 109 -8.12 10.99 1.23
N TYR A 110 -8.50 10.05 2.10
CA TYR A 110 -9.24 10.36 3.33
C TYR A 110 -8.38 11.19 4.29
N ILE A 111 -7.09 10.85 4.40
CA ILE A 111 -6.15 11.58 5.24
C ILE A 111 -5.89 12.99 4.71
N PHE A 112 -5.78 13.19 3.38
CA PHE A 112 -5.65 14.52 2.81
C PHE A 112 -6.87 15.40 3.07
N LEU A 113 -8.08 14.84 3.02
CA LEU A 113 -9.30 15.56 3.38
C LEU A 113 -9.30 15.99 4.86
N ILE A 114 -8.86 15.11 5.77
CA ILE A 114 -8.71 15.44 7.20
C ILE A 114 -7.68 16.56 7.40
N LEU A 115 -6.54 16.48 6.72
CA LEU A 115 -5.49 17.50 6.78
C LEU A 115 -5.97 18.87 6.30
N GLU A 116 -6.72 18.90 5.19
CA GLU A 116 -7.34 20.11 4.67
C GLU A 116 -8.31 20.72 5.70
N ALA A 117 -9.22 19.90 6.25
CA ALA A 117 -10.18 20.35 7.26
C ALA A 117 -9.52 20.88 8.54
N LEU A 118 -8.48 20.21 9.05
CA LEU A 118 -7.69 20.68 10.20
C LEU A 118 -6.98 22.00 9.90
N SER A 119 -6.43 22.13 8.69
CA SER A 119 -5.77 23.36 8.24
C SER A 119 -6.76 24.52 8.16
N ASP A 120 -7.96 24.28 7.61
CA ASP A 120 -9.04 25.27 7.53
C ASP A 120 -9.51 25.71 8.91
N ALA A 121 -9.67 24.77 9.85
CA ALA A 121 -10.01 25.08 11.23
C ALA A 121 -8.93 25.96 11.89
N GLY A 122 -7.64 25.65 11.68
CA GLY A 122 -6.52 26.45 12.16
C GLY A 122 -6.55 27.89 11.61
N VAL A 123 -6.81 28.05 10.32
CA VAL A 123 -6.96 29.38 9.69
C VAL A 123 -8.15 30.14 10.29
N LYS A 124 -9.29 29.46 10.46
CA LYS A 124 -10.49 30.05 11.05
C LYS A 124 -10.26 30.62 12.45
N VAL A 125 -9.33 30.05 13.23
CA VAL A 125 -8.96 30.52 14.58
C VAL A 125 -7.71 31.41 14.62
N GLY A 126 -7.23 31.89 13.46
CA GLY A 126 -6.21 32.93 13.38
C GLY A 126 -4.79 32.47 13.03
N LEU A 127 -4.57 31.19 12.71
CA LEU A 127 -3.28 30.75 12.19
C LEU A 127 -3.10 31.14 10.72
N SER A 128 -1.85 31.35 10.29
CA SER A 128 -1.56 31.44 8.85
C SER A 128 -1.81 30.08 8.19
N ARG A 129 -2.26 30.09 6.92
CA ARG A 129 -2.46 28.85 6.13
C ARG A 129 -1.24 27.93 6.18
N ARG A 130 -0.04 28.50 6.05
CA ARG A 130 1.23 27.77 6.10
C ARG A 130 1.43 27.07 7.45
N ASN A 131 1.24 27.78 8.56
CA ASN A 131 1.44 27.20 9.89
C ASN A 131 0.36 26.15 10.20
N ALA A 132 -0.90 26.42 9.84
CA ALA A 132 -2.00 25.47 10.04
C ALA A 132 -1.75 24.14 9.29
N GLN A 133 -1.33 24.22 8.02
CA GLN A 133 -1.02 23.03 7.22
C GLN A 133 0.18 22.25 7.76
N LEU A 134 1.26 22.94 8.15
CA LEU A 134 2.45 22.29 8.73
C LEU A 134 2.10 21.56 10.04
N LEU A 135 1.37 22.23 10.93
CA LEU A 135 0.97 21.65 12.22
C LEU A 135 0.03 20.47 12.02
N ALA A 136 -0.99 20.58 11.15
CA ALA A 136 -1.90 19.49 10.85
C ALA A 136 -1.17 18.25 10.29
N ALA A 137 -0.25 18.45 9.32
CA ALA A 137 0.56 17.38 8.75
C ALA A 137 1.41 16.68 9.80
N GLN A 138 2.10 17.44 10.64
CA GLN A 138 2.94 16.90 11.69
C GLN A 138 2.12 16.17 12.77
N THR A 139 0.93 16.67 13.11
CA THR A 139 0.01 16.02 14.05
C THR A 139 -0.42 14.65 13.54
N VAL A 140 -0.88 14.55 12.29
CA VAL A 140 -1.29 13.27 11.70
C VAL A 140 -0.12 12.28 11.63
N LEU A 141 1.05 12.74 11.18
CA LEU A 141 2.28 11.92 11.14
C LEU A 141 2.64 11.39 12.53
N GLY A 142 2.68 12.28 13.54
CA GLY A 142 3.03 11.93 14.92
C GLY A 142 2.06 10.92 15.52
N SER A 143 0.75 11.12 15.35
CA SER A 143 -0.27 10.20 15.86
C SER A 143 -0.18 8.81 15.24
N ALA A 144 0.02 8.72 13.91
CA ALA A 144 0.22 7.44 13.24
C ALA A 144 1.52 6.75 13.70
N LYS A 145 2.60 7.53 13.84
CA LYS A 145 3.89 7.01 14.30
C LYS A 145 3.81 6.45 15.73
N MET A 146 3.12 7.15 16.65
CA MET A 146 2.90 6.64 18.00
C MET A 146 2.23 5.26 17.97
N LEU A 147 1.16 5.10 17.17
CA LEU A 147 0.48 3.80 17.04
C LEU A 147 1.42 2.70 16.53
N LEU A 148 2.23 2.99 15.52
CA LEU A 148 3.13 2.01 14.90
C LEU A 148 4.33 1.64 15.77
N GLU A 149 4.81 2.55 16.63
CA GLU A 149 6.03 2.34 17.42
C GLU A 149 5.77 1.86 18.85
N THR A 150 4.59 2.12 19.42
CA THR A 150 4.31 1.76 20.82
C THR A 150 3.51 0.48 20.98
N ASP A 151 2.94 -0.08 19.90
CA ASP A 151 2.04 -1.25 19.93
C ASP A 151 0.86 -1.11 20.92
N GLU A 152 0.49 0.15 21.21
CA GLU A 152 -0.59 0.47 22.13
C GLU A 152 -1.92 0.46 21.38
N HIS A 153 -3.00 0.03 22.06
CA HIS A 153 -4.32 0.08 21.47
C HIS A 153 -4.73 1.54 21.13
N VAL A 154 -5.21 1.79 19.91
CA VAL A 154 -5.57 3.14 19.43
C VAL A 154 -6.52 3.90 20.37
N GLY A 155 -7.44 3.19 21.01
CA GLY A 155 -8.36 3.77 22.00
C GLY A 155 -7.64 4.36 23.22
N ARG A 156 -6.55 3.72 23.67
CA ARG A 156 -5.73 4.20 24.80
C ARG A 156 -4.93 5.43 24.42
N LEU A 157 -4.32 5.45 23.23
CA LEU A 157 -3.62 6.63 22.71
C LEU A 157 -4.54 7.85 22.64
N LYS A 158 -5.79 7.65 22.20
CA LYS A 158 -6.83 8.68 22.23
C LYS A 158 -7.15 9.12 23.66
N ASP A 159 -7.36 8.18 24.59
CA ASP A 159 -7.70 8.51 25.99
C ASP A 159 -6.57 9.30 26.69
N MET A 160 -5.31 9.07 26.34
CA MET A 160 -4.15 9.79 26.89
C MET A 160 -4.10 11.29 26.55
N VAL A 161 -4.73 11.70 25.44
CA VAL A 161 -4.74 13.10 24.99
C VAL A 161 -6.07 13.81 25.23
N THR A 162 -7.07 13.11 25.77
CA THR A 162 -8.36 13.69 26.18
C THR A 162 -8.40 13.88 27.69
N SER A 163 -8.50 15.12 28.15
CA SER A 163 -8.82 15.42 29.55
C SER A 163 -10.29 15.08 29.83
N ARG A 164 -10.55 14.38 30.95
CA ARG A 164 -11.91 14.19 31.48
C ARG A 164 -12.38 15.44 32.21
#